data_AF-A0A7L3PM66-F1
#
_entry.id   AF-A0A7L3PM66-F1
#
_cell.length_a   1.000
_cell.length_b   1.000
_cell.length_c   1.000
_cell.angle_alpha   90.00
_cell.angle_beta   90.00
_cell.angle_gamma   90.00
#
_symmetry.space_group_name_H-M   'P 1'
#
loop_
_entity.id
_entity.type
_entity.pdbx_description
1 polymer ?
#
loop_
_entity_poly.entity_id
_entity_poly.type
_entity_poly.pdbx_seq_one_letter_code
_entity_poly.pdbx_strand_id
1 'polypeptide(L)'
;AGTPNYNLPEWIHLKYYHGEVAMMWSLGILLYQMVCGKHPFWRASSTTSGQLPFPQQISPECQHLIKCCLSIHPSDRPSLEGLFCPSFVAG
;
A
#
# COMPACT_ATOMS: atom_id res chain seq x y z
N ALA A 1 11.40 -18.28 0.30
CA ALA A 1 12.03 -17.01 -0.10
C ALA A 1 10.98 -16.19 -0.83
N GLY A 2 10.60 -15.03 -0.29
CA GLY A 2 9.56 -14.17 -0.90
C GLY A 2 10.10 -13.41 -2.11
N THR A 3 9.24 -13.15 -3.09
CA THR A 3 9.56 -12.38 -4.29
C THR A 3 10.10 -10.99 -3.89
N PRO A 4 11.29 -10.56 -4.38
CA PRO A 4 11.99 -9.36 -3.90
C PRO A 4 11.24 -8.03 -4.11
N ASN A 5 10.13 -8.04 -4.85
CA ASN A 5 9.30 -6.87 -5.12
C ASN A 5 8.23 -6.59 -4.05
N TYR A 6 8.03 -7.50 -3.08
CA TYR A 6 7.10 -7.35 -1.95
C TYR A 6 7.78 -7.00 -0.63
N ASN A 7 9.06 -6.63 -0.68
CA ASN A 7 9.81 -6.33 0.53
C ASN A 7 9.21 -5.11 1.25
N LEU A 8 8.70 -5.36 2.45
CA LEU A 8 8.17 -4.35 3.36
C LEU A 8 9.29 -3.39 3.76
N PRO A 9 9.09 -2.06 3.73
CA PRO A 9 10.11 -1.09 4.14
C PRO A 9 10.60 -1.33 5.57
N GLU A 10 9.73 -1.83 6.46
CA GLU A 10 10.06 -2.20 7.85
C GLU A 10 10.88 -3.49 8.00
N TRP A 11 10.92 -4.36 6.98
CA TRP A 11 11.68 -5.62 7.00
C TRP A 11 13.18 -5.37 7.19
N ILE A 12 13.66 -4.20 6.78
CA ILE A 12 15.08 -3.84 6.86
C ILE A 12 15.51 -3.57 8.31
N HIS A 13 14.59 -3.28 9.24
CA HIS A 13 14.95 -2.80 10.59
C HIS A 13 14.43 -3.62 11.78
N LEU A 14 13.23 -4.21 11.75
CA LEU A 14 12.55 -4.54 13.02
C LEU A 14 12.35 -6.02 13.38
N LYS A 15 12.48 -6.99 12.46
CA LYS A 15 12.21 -8.44 12.75
C LYS A 15 10.90 -8.74 13.53
N TYR A 16 9.93 -7.83 13.53
CA TYR A 16 8.62 -8.01 14.17
C TYR A 16 7.53 -8.07 13.11
N TYR A 17 6.71 -9.12 13.16
CA TYR A 17 5.68 -9.43 12.18
C TYR A 17 4.29 -9.10 12.75
N HIS A 18 3.79 -7.88 12.50
CA HIS A 18 2.34 -7.66 12.57
C HIS A 18 1.76 -8.07 11.21
N GLY A 19 1.28 -9.32 11.12
CA GLY A 19 0.80 -9.90 9.87
C GLY A 19 -0.32 -9.10 9.19
N GLU A 20 -1.12 -8.40 9.96
CA GLU A 20 -2.16 -7.48 9.44
C GLU A 20 -1.56 -6.30 8.68
N VAL A 21 -0.50 -5.68 9.23
CA VAL A 21 0.14 -4.52 8.62
C VAL A 21 0.88 -4.89 7.32
N ALA A 22 1.44 -6.10 7.28
CA ALA A 22 2.03 -6.68 6.08
C ALA A 22 0.96 -7.04 5.01
N MET A 23 -0.22 -7.48 5.45
CA MET A 23 -1.36 -7.76 4.58
C MET A 23 -1.85 -6.48 3.89
N MET A 24 -1.96 -5.37 4.63
CA MET A 24 -2.39 -4.08 4.07
C MET A 24 -1.44 -3.56 3.00
N TRP A 25 -0.14 -3.71 3.21
CA TRP A 25 0.85 -3.35 2.19
C TRP A 25 0.67 -4.18 0.90
N SER A 26 0.53 -5.49 1.04
CA SER A 26 0.33 -6.40 -0.10
C SER A 26 -1.00 -6.12 -0.81
N LEU A 27 -2.05 -5.79 -0.05
CA LEU A 27 -3.35 -5.37 -0.56
C LEU A 27 -3.24 -4.06 -1.35
N GLY A 28 -2.50 -3.07 -0.83
CA GLY A 28 -2.24 -1.81 -1.53
C GLY A 28 -1.52 -2.01 -2.86
N ILE A 29 -0.53 -2.92 -2.91
CA ILE A 29 0.16 -3.29 -4.16
C ILE A 29 -0.84 -3.91 -5.14
N LEU A 30 -1.65 -4.86 -4.68
CA LEU A 30 -2.64 -5.55 -5.51
C LEU A 30 -3.69 -4.58 -6.06
N LEU A 31 -4.25 -3.71 -5.22
CA LEU A 31 -5.21 -2.67 -5.62
C LEU A 31 -4.61 -1.76 -6.70
N TYR A 32 -3.38 -1.29 -6.49
CA TYR A 32 -2.69 -0.47 -7.49
C TYR A 32 -2.50 -1.23 -8.81
N GLN A 33 -2.10 -2.51 -8.77
CA GLN A 33 -1.95 -3.33 -9.97
C GLN A 33 -3.27 -3.54 -10.72
N MET A 34 -4.38 -3.74 -10.01
CA MET A 34 -5.70 -3.92 -10.63
C MET A 34 -6.17 -2.64 -11.35
N VAL A 35 -5.94 -1.47 -10.76
CA VAL A 35 -6.45 -0.20 -11.32
C VAL A 35 -5.49 0.46 -12.31
N CYS A 36 -4.17 0.30 -12.13
CA CYS A 36 -3.15 0.91 -12.99
C CYS A 36 -2.50 -0.07 -13.97
N GLY A 37 -2.73 -1.38 -13.84
CA GLY A 37 -2.15 -2.42 -14.70
C GLY A 37 -0.64 -2.61 -14.57
N LYS A 38 0.01 -1.99 -13.57
CA LYS A 38 1.46 -1.99 -13.38
C LYS A 38 1.83 -2.05 -11.90
N HIS A 39 3.04 -2.50 -11.58
CA HIS A 39 3.55 -2.53 -10.21
C HIS A 39 3.85 -1.10 -9.70
N PRO A 40 3.44 -0.72 -8.47
CA PRO A 40 3.64 0.64 -7.95
C PRO A 40 5.11 1.02 -7.76
N PHE A 41 5.94 0.05 -7.35
CA PHE A 41 7.36 0.26 -7.07
C PHE A 41 8.22 -0.59 -8.00
N TRP A 42 8.74 0.01 -9.07
CA TRP A 42 9.68 -0.68 -9.99
C TRP A 42 11.13 -0.63 -9.48
N ARG A 43 11.45 0.37 -8.65
CA ARG A 43 12.78 0.57 -8.06
C ARG A 43 12.63 0.59 -6.54
N ALA A 44 13.51 -0.09 -5.81
CA ALA A 44 13.47 -0.12 -4.34
C ALA A 44 13.52 1.28 -3.71
N SER A 45 14.13 2.26 -4.39
CA SER A 45 14.15 3.67 -3.98
C SER A 45 12.80 4.40 -4.11
N SER A 46 11.87 3.87 -4.90
CA SER A 46 10.51 4.43 -5.01
C SER A 46 9.70 4.11 -3.77
N THR A 47 9.92 2.94 -3.17
CA THR A 47 9.28 2.49 -1.93
C THR A 47 9.56 3.43 -0.76
N THR A 48 10.78 3.98 -0.67
CA THR A 48 11.16 4.91 0.41
C THR A 48 10.65 6.34 0.21
N SER A 49 10.21 6.71 -1.00
CA SER A 49 9.68 8.05 -1.28
C SER A 49 8.17 8.16 -1.08
N GLY A 50 7.44 7.02 -1.04
CA GLY A 50 5.97 7.00 -0.95
C GLY A 50 5.26 7.59 -2.18
N GLN A 51 6.00 7.93 -3.24
CA GLN A 51 5.39 8.50 -4.44
C GLN A 51 4.74 7.42 -5.31
N LEU A 52 3.43 7.57 -5.50
CA LEU A 52 2.59 6.68 -6.30
C LEU A 52 2.00 7.46 -7.48
N PRO A 53 2.43 7.20 -8.72
CA PRO A 53 1.85 7.85 -9.89
C PRO A 53 0.49 7.22 -10.23
N PHE A 54 -0.58 8.00 -10.24
CA PHE A 54 -1.92 7.53 -10.62
C PHE A 54 -2.33 8.08 -12.01
N PRO A 55 -3.00 7.27 -12.86
CA PRO A 55 -3.71 7.76 -14.04
C PRO A 55 -4.84 8.72 -13.64
N GLN A 56 -5.19 9.68 -14.51
CA GLN A 56 -6.29 10.63 -14.26
C GLN A 56 -7.67 9.97 -14.11
N GLN A 57 -7.82 8.73 -14.59
CA GLN A 57 -9.08 7.99 -14.59
C GLN A 57 -9.39 7.33 -13.24
N ILE A 58 -8.47 7.36 -12.27
CA ILE A 58 -8.66 6.74 -10.96
C ILE A 58 -9.29 7.74 -10.02
N SER A 59 -10.40 7.35 -9.39
CA SER A 59 -11.14 8.22 -8.48
C SER A 59 -10.28 8.65 -7.28
N PRO A 60 -10.46 9.86 -6.75
CA PRO A 60 -9.70 10.35 -5.59
C PRO A 60 -9.77 9.39 -4.39
N GLU A 61 -10.93 8.79 -4.16
CA GLU A 61 -11.19 7.86 -3.04
C GLU A 61 -10.36 6.58 -3.21
N CYS A 62 -10.28 6.05 -4.43
CA CYS A 62 -9.45 4.89 -4.75
C CYS A 62 -7.95 5.22 -4.60
N GLN A 63 -7.52 6.40 -5.03
CA GLN A 63 -6.14 6.86 -4.84
C GLN A 63 -5.80 7.00 -3.35
N HIS A 64 -6.72 7.55 -2.56
CA HIS A 64 -6.56 7.73 -1.12
C HIS A 64 -6.42 6.37 -0.42
N LEU A 65 -7.32 5.43 -0.69
CA LEU A 65 -7.26 4.06 -0.17
C LEU A 65 -5.92 3.38 -0.45
N ILE A 66 -5.46 3.46 -1.70
CA ILE A 66 -4.19 2.86 -2.10
C ILE A 66 -3.00 3.52 -1.39
N LYS A 67 -3.00 4.85 -1.25
CA LYS A 67 -1.95 5.59 -0.53
C LYS A 67 -1.90 5.19 0.94
N CYS A 68 -3.04 5.08 1.63
CA CYS A 68 -3.09 4.66 3.03
C CYS A 68 -2.58 3.23 3.23
N CYS A 69 -2.94 2.30 2.32
CA CYS A 69 -2.44 0.93 2.37
C CYS A 69 -0.92 0.85 2.13
N LEU A 70 -0.38 1.75 1.30
CA LEU A 70 1.03 1.83 0.94
C LEU A 70 1.81 2.87 1.75
N SER A 71 1.30 3.24 2.94
CA SER A 71 2.03 4.11 3.86
C SER A 71 3.34 3.48 4.29
N ILE A 72 4.41 4.29 4.29
CA ILE A 72 5.75 3.86 4.69
C ILE A 72 5.76 3.44 6.16
N HIS A 73 5.05 4.19 7.01
CA HIS A 73 4.93 3.85 8.42
C HIS A 73 3.82 2.79 8.62
N PRO A 74 4.13 1.64 9.24
CA PRO A 74 3.17 0.59 9.57
C PRO A 74 1.91 1.09 10.31
N SER A 75 2.09 2.04 11.23
CA SER A 75 1.02 2.61 12.06
C SER A 75 0.03 3.49 11.30
N ASP A 76 0.39 3.96 10.11
CA ASP A 76 -0.48 4.78 9.25
C ASP A 76 -1.35 3.92 8.33
N ARG A 77 -1.11 2.59 8.30
CA ARG A 77 -1.91 1.67 7.50
C ARG A 77 -3.21 1.35 8.25
N PRO A 78 -4.38 1.33 7.57
CA PRO A 78 -5.66 1.04 8.20
C PRO A 78 -5.73 -0.43 8.64
N SER A 79 -6.60 -0.75 9.60
CA SER A 79 -6.99 -2.14 9.87
C SER A 79 -7.94 -2.66 8.79
N LEU A 80 -8.14 -3.99 8.74
CA LEU A 80 -9.05 -4.59 7.76
C LEU A 80 -10.48 -4.06 7.92
N GLU A 81 -10.94 -3.92 9.17
CA GLU A 81 -12.24 -3.35 9.48
C GLU A 81 -12.35 -1.87 9.09
N GLY A 82 -11.26 -1.10 9.26
CA GLY A 82 -11.21 0.31 8.87
C GLY A 82 -11.32 0.53 7.36
N LEU A 83 -10.82 -0.43 6.56
CA LEU A 83 -10.84 -0.37 5.10
C LEU A 83 -12.25 -0.50 4.51
N PHE A 84 -13.12 -1.28 5.15
CA PHE A 84 -14.52 -1.45 4.74
C PHE A 84 -15.46 -0.41 5.36
N CYS A 85 -14.93 0.52 6.15
CA CYS A 85 -15.75 1.55 6.77
C CYS A 85 -16.22 2.56 5.70
N PRO A 86 -17.53 2.82 5.56
CA PRO A 86 -18.06 3.70 4.51
C PRO A 86 -17.50 5.12 4.55
N SER A 87 -17.12 5.61 5.74
CA SER A 87 -16.49 6.92 5.92
C SER A 87 -15.09 7.02 5.29
N PHE A 88 -14.41 5.89 5.07
CA PHE A 88 -13.09 5.85 4.46
C PHE A 88 -13.16 5.84 2.92
N VAL A 89 -14.25 5.30 2.36
CA VAL A 89 -14.48 5.20 0.90
C VAL A 89 -15.24 6.42 0.34
N ALA A 90 -15.86 7.23 1.19
CA ALA A 90 -16.69 8.37 0.80
C ALA A 90 -16.02 9.75 0.99
N GLY A 91 -14.69 9.80 1.14
CA GLY A 91 -13.92 11.03 1.39
C GLY A 91 -13.14 11.53 0.17
#